data_AF-A0A1A0M7S7-F1
#
_entry.id   AF-A0A1A0M7S7-F1
#
_cell.length_a   1.000
_cell.length_b   1.000
_cell.length_c   1.000
_cell.angle_alpha   90.00
_cell.angle_beta   90.00
_cell.angle_gamma   90.00
#
_symmetry.space_group_name_H-M   'P 1'
#
loop_
_entity.id
_entity.type
_entity.pdbx_description
1 polymer ?
#
loop_
_entity_poly.entity_id
_entity_poly.type
_entity_poly.pdbx_seq_one_letter_code
_entity_poly.pdbx_strand_id
1 'polypeptide(L)'
;MANGSKPTDNETMAHIRDLVAEEKELRAQLQRGDIGTTEEHDRLRRLETELDQCWDLLRQRRALRDSGGDPREATVRPADEVEGYLG
;
A
#
# COMPACT_ATOMS: atom_id res chain seq x y z
N MET A 1 -9.28 7.59 24.02
CA MET A 1 -7.86 7.68 23.62
C MET A 1 -7.66 6.68 22.49
N ALA A 2 -7.69 7.13 21.24
CA ALA A 2 -7.53 6.26 20.08
C ALA A 2 -6.03 5.91 19.97
N ASN A 3 -5.68 4.65 20.23
CA ASN A 3 -4.31 4.16 20.15
C ASN A 3 -3.89 4.17 18.66
N GLY A 4 -3.20 5.23 18.24
CA GLY A 4 -2.52 5.31 16.94
C GLY A 4 -1.28 4.43 16.91
N SER A 5 -1.44 3.13 17.18
CA SER A 5 -0.38 2.15 17.00
C SER A 5 -0.13 2.00 15.51
N LYS A 6 0.99 2.56 15.03
CA LYS A 6 1.47 2.32 13.67
C LYS A 6 1.54 0.81 13.43
N PRO A 7 0.98 0.28 12.33
CA PRO A 7 0.94 -1.16 12.07
C PRO A 7 2.35 -1.75 12.16
N THR A 8 2.50 -2.87 12.86
CA THR A 8 3.75 -3.61 13.02
C THR A 8 4.24 -4.19 11.69
N ASP A 9 5.51 -4.60 11.61
CA ASP A 9 6.08 -5.13 10.37
C ASP A 9 5.26 -6.31 9.83
N ASN A 10 4.76 -7.16 10.74
CA ASN A 10 3.91 -8.30 10.38
C ASN A 10 2.54 -7.87 9.85
N GLU A 11 1.92 -6.84 10.43
CA GLU A 11 0.65 -6.29 9.95
C GLU A 11 0.82 -5.64 8.57
N THR A 12 1.90 -4.88 8.36
CA THR A 12 2.23 -4.31 7.05
C THR A 12 2.48 -5.41 6.01
N MET A 13 3.20 -6.48 6.39
CA MET A 13 3.43 -7.63 5.49
C MET A 13 2.16 -8.41 5.19
N ALA A 14 1.24 -8.53 6.14
CA ALA A 14 -0.08 -9.13 5.90
C ALA A 14 -0.88 -8.27 4.91
N HIS A 15 -0.90 -6.96 5.13
CA HIS A 15 -1.60 -6.03 4.25
C HIS A 15 -1.05 -6.04 2.81
N ILE A 16 0.29 -6.07 2.62
CA ILE A 16 0.91 -6.23 1.30
C ILE A 16 0.41 -7.51 0.59
N ARG A 17 0.23 -8.61 1.31
CA ARG A 17 -0.28 -9.87 0.71
C ARG A 17 -1.71 -9.73 0.25
N ASP A 18 -2.54 -9.03 1.03
CA ASP A 18 -3.93 -8.77 0.68
C ASP A 18 -4.03 -7.88 -0.57
N LEU A 19 -3.22 -6.82 -0.65
CA LEU A 19 -3.14 -5.94 -1.82
C LEU A 19 -2.71 -6.70 -3.09
N VAL A 20 -1.72 -7.59 -2.99
CA VAL A 20 -1.29 -8.45 -4.12
C VAL A 20 -2.37 -9.46 -4.50
N ALA A 21 -3.17 -9.95 -3.55
CA ALA A 21 -4.29 -10.83 -3.84
C ALA A 21 -5.40 -10.06 -4.59
N GLU A 22 -5.66 -8.82 -4.21
CA GLU A 22 -6.63 -7.95 -4.88
C GLU A 22 -6.19 -7.61 -6.32
N GLU A 23 -4.90 -7.33 -6.54
CA GLU A 23 -4.36 -7.10 -7.88
C GLU A 23 -4.63 -8.31 -8.80
N LYS A 24 -4.40 -9.53 -8.30
CA LYS A 24 -4.67 -10.76 -9.06
C LYS A 24 -6.14 -10.93 -9.36
N GLU A 25 -7.01 -10.60 -8.40
CA GLU A 25 -8.45 -10.70 -8.60
C GLU A 25 -8.96 -9.66 -9.60
N LEU A 26 -8.42 -8.44 -9.61
CA LEU A 26 -8.72 -7.43 -10.63
C LEU A 26 -8.32 -7.90 -12.03
N ARG A 27 -7.10 -8.45 -12.18
CA ARG A 27 -6.66 -9.03 -13.45
C ARG A 27 -7.57 -10.18 -13.88
N ALA A 28 -8.03 -11.00 -12.95
CA ALA A 28 -8.96 -12.10 -13.23
C ALA A 28 -10.35 -11.58 -13.65
N GLN A 29 -10.89 -10.56 -12.98
CA GLN A 29 -12.13 -9.88 -13.36
C GLN A 29 -12.04 -9.29 -14.77
N LEU A 30 -10.93 -8.63 -15.11
CA LEU A 30 -10.70 -8.09 -16.45
C LEU A 30 -10.68 -9.20 -17.51
N GLN A 31 -10.00 -10.32 -17.23
CA GLN A 31 -9.96 -11.47 -18.15
C GLN A 31 -11.34 -12.11 -18.35
N ARG A 32 -12.19 -12.13 -17.32
CA ARG A 32 -13.58 -12.62 -17.42
C ARG A 32 -14.50 -11.63 -18.12
N GLY A 33 -14.09 -10.37 -18.25
CA GLY A 33 -14.92 -9.28 -18.76
C GLY A 33 -15.90 -8.71 -17.73
N ASP A 34 -15.67 -8.96 -16.44
CA ASP A 34 -16.49 -8.43 -15.34
C ASP A 34 -16.27 -6.92 -15.15
N ILE A 35 -15.06 -6.44 -15.47
CA ILE A 35 -14.65 -5.03 -15.41
C ILE A 35 -14.00 -4.59 -16.72
N GLY A 36 -14.05 -3.30 -17.01
CA GLY A 36 -13.35 -2.70 -18.14
C GLY A 36 -11.88 -2.41 -17.83
N THR A 37 -11.04 -2.29 -18.86
CA THR A 37 -9.60 -1.97 -18.71
C THR A 37 -9.35 -0.65 -17.98
N THR A 38 -10.18 0.37 -18.22
CA THR A 38 -10.07 1.66 -17.52
C THR A 38 -10.32 1.50 -16.01
N GLU A 39 -11.35 0.74 -15.65
CA GLU A 39 -11.69 0.48 -14.24
C GLU A 39 -10.62 -0.35 -13.54
N GLU A 40 -10.08 -1.36 -14.24
CA GLU A 40 -8.95 -2.15 -13.73
C GLU A 40 -7.73 -1.25 -13.47
N HIS A 41 -7.32 -0.43 -14.45
CA HIS A 41 -6.20 0.50 -14.30
C HIS A 41 -6.39 1.51 -13.15
N ASP A 42 -7.60 2.06 -12.98
CA ASP A 42 -7.87 3.02 -11.91
C ASP A 42 -7.76 2.39 -10.51
N ARG A 43 -8.22 1.15 -10.36
CA ARG A 43 -8.08 0.39 -9.11
C ARG A 43 -6.64 -0.08 -8.90
N LEU A 44 -5.97 -0.54 -9.94
CA LEU A 44 -4.58 -0.98 -9.91
C LEU A 44 -3.66 0.15 -9.45
N ARG A 45 -3.84 1.38 -9.96
CA ARG A 45 -3.05 2.54 -9.52
C ARG A 45 -3.16 2.81 -8.02
N ARG A 46 -4.36 2.63 -7.44
CA ARG A 46 -4.57 2.80 -5.98
C ARG A 46 -3.83 1.72 -5.21
N LEU A 47 -3.96 0.46 -5.62
CA LEU A 47 -3.25 -0.68 -5.02
C LEU A 47 -1.72 -0.50 -5.09
N GLU A 48 -1.19 -0.09 -6.24
CA GLU A 48 0.24 0.18 -6.42
C GLU A 48 0.72 1.28 -5.47
N THR A 49 -0.06 2.35 -5.33
CA THR A 49 0.26 3.45 -4.40
C THR A 49 0.30 2.95 -2.94
N GLU A 50 -0.67 2.13 -2.53
CA GLU A 50 -0.71 1.55 -1.19
C GLU A 50 0.44 0.55 -0.95
N LEU A 51 0.79 -0.25 -1.96
CA LEU A 51 1.94 -1.15 -1.91
C LEU A 51 3.25 -0.38 -1.71
N ASP A 52 3.46 0.68 -2.47
CA ASP A 52 4.65 1.53 -2.35
C ASP A 52 4.76 2.15 -0.96
N GLN A 53 3.66 2.65 -0.40
CA GLN A 53 3.63 3.16 0.98
C GLN A 53 4.00 2.09 2.00
N CYS A 54 3.48 0.87 1.86
CA CYS A 54 3.79 -0.23 2.75
C CYS A 54 5.27 -0.63 2.68
N TRP A 55 5.83 -0.69 1.46
CA TRP A 55 7.24 -0.99 1.25
C TRP A 55 8.16 0.11 1.80
N ASP A 56 7.80 1.38 1.61
CA ASP A 56 8.55 2.50 2.14
C ASP A 56 8.55 2.53 3.66
N LEU A 57 7.41 2.21 4.30
CA LEU A 57 7.33 2.08 5.75
C LEU A 57 8.28 1.01 6.28
N LEU A 58 8.28 -0.19 5.66
CA LEU A 58 9.17 -1.28 6.05
C LEU A 58 10.64 -0.91 5.85
N ARG A 59 10.97 -0.24 4.73
CA ARG A 59 12.33 0.24 4.45
C ARG A 59 12.77 1.28 5.46
N GLN A 60 11.91 2.24 5.81
CA GLN A 60 12.21 3.28 6.80
C GLN A 60 12.44 2.66 8.19
N ARG A 61 11.60 1.72 8.59
CA ARG A 61 11.77 0.98 9.84
C ARG A 61 13.08 0.22 9.92
N ARG A 62 13.47 -0.43 8.82
CA ARG A 62 14.75 -1.12 8.73
C ARG A 62 15.91 -0.15 8.87
N ALA A 63 15.87 0.99 8.17
CA ALA A 63 16.89 2.02 8.27
C ALA A 63 17.03 2.59 9.69
N LEU A 64 15.92 2.82 10.40
CA LEU A 64 15.92 3.26 11.80
C LEU A 64 16.51 2.20 12.73
N ARG A 65 16.15 0.93 12.53
CA ARG A 65 16.73 -0.18 13.31
C ARG A 65 18.24 -0.28 13.11
N ASP A 66 18.69 -0.14 11.87
CA ASP A 66 20.11 -0.24 11.51
C ASP A 66 20.93 0.97 12.01
N SER A 67 20.32 2.16 12.12
CA SER A 67 20.96 3.36 12.67
C SER A 67 20.88 3.48 14.20
N GLY A 68 20.21 2.53 14.87
CA GLY A 68 19.98 2.55 16.32
C GLY A 68 18.86 3.47 16.79
N GLY A 69 18.04 4.00 15.87
CA GLY A 69 16.82 4.75 16.17
C GLY A 69 15.62 3.85 16.48
N ASP A 70 14.50 4.45 16.91
CA ASP A 70 13.27 3.70 17.18
C ASP A 70 12.47 3.46 15.87
N PRO A 71 12.25 2.20 15.44
CA PRO A 71 11.43 1.89 14.26
C PRO A 71 9.98 2.39 14.34
N ARG A 72 9.50 2.75 15.53
CA ARG A 72 8.17 3.36 15.72
C ARG A 72 8.13 4.81 15.26
N GLU A 73 9.27 5.44 15.02
CA GLU A 73 9.33 6.78 14.44
C GLU A 73 9.02 6.79 12.95
N ALA A 74 9.10 5.63 12.26
CA ALA A 74 8.76 5.52 10.85
C ALA A 74 7.33 6.02 10.57
N THR A 75 7.17 6.95 9.65
CA THR A 75 5.89 7.52 9.24
C THR A 75 5.66 7.18 7.79
N VAL A 76 4.50 6.58 7.50
CA VAL A 76 4.01 6.45 6.13
C VAL A 76 4.01 7.86 5.54
N ARG A 77 4.76 8.08 4.46
CA ARG A 77 4.60 9.32 3.73
C ARG A 77 3.16 9.34 3.23
N PRO A 78 2.44 10.48 3.32
CA PRO A 78 1.18 10.57 2.60
C PRO A 78 1.47 10.11 1.16
N ALA A 79 0.54 9.37 0.55
CA ALA A 79 0.53 9.30 -0.91
C ALA A 79 0.54 10.75 -1.31
N ASP A 80 1.70 11.24 -1.79
CA ASP A 80 1.78 12.53 -2.44
C ASP A 80 0.58 12.52 -3.36
N GLU A 81 -0.38 13.43 -3.11
CA GLU A 81 -1.66 13.45 -3.79
C GLU A 81 -1.33 13.29 -5.27
N VAL A 82 -1.65 12.12 -5.83
CA VAL A 82 -1.82 12.02 -7.27
C VAL A 82 -3.12 12.77 -7.52
N GLU A 83 -2.98 14.08 -7.46
CA GLU A 83 -3.98 15.07 -7.77
C GLU A 83 -4.42 14.78 -9.20
N GLY A 84 -5.72 14.53 -9.35
CA GLY A 84 -6.36 14.29 -10.64
C GLY A 84 -6.61 12.83 -10.91
N TYR A 85 -7.83 12.36 -10.63
CA TYR A 85 -8.71 11.70 -11.61
C TYR A 85 -10.11 11.55 -10.98
N LEU A 86 -10.69 12.70 -10.59
CA LEU A 86 -12.13 12.90 -10.55
C LEU A 86 -12.40 14.08 -11.48
N GLY A 87 -12.67 13.77 -12.74
CA GLY A 87 -12.94 14.69 -13.83
C GLY A 87 -13.07 13.94 -15.14
#